data_AF-A0ABD7ZE13-F1
#
_entry.id   AF-A0ABD7ZE13-F1
#
_cell.length_a   1.000
_cell.length_b   1.000
_cell.length_c   1.000
_cell.angle_alpha   90.00
_cell.angle_beta   90.00
_cell.angle_gamma   90.00
#
_symmetry.space_group_name_H-M   'P 1'
#
loop_
_entity.id
_entity.type
_entity.pdbx_description
1 polymer ?
#
loop_
_entity_poly.entity_id
_entity_poly.type
_entity_poly.pdbx_seq_one_letter_code
_entity_poly.pdbx_strand_id
1 'polypeptide(L)'
;MTLVEYELRMEAYQLKQVDRQNEIAQQAWMNQQVQATTGSKNPKPKFKTFDDFFDKKAAIDSVRSNYEPNYEVSQMSKTELKQKRAQVFAKRMAEFQRLKREGKIIPLSERKEGAHG
;
A
#
# COMPACT_ATOMS: atom_id res chain seq x y z
N MET A 1 -11.16 -35.29 15.85
CA MET A 1 -10.72 -34.07 15.16
C MET A 1 -10.33 -34.48 13.76
N THR A 2 -11.00 -33.96 12.74
CA THR A 2 -10.60 -34.19 11.34
C THR A 2 -9.51 -33.20 10.93
N LEU A 3 -8.82 -33.48 9.81
CA LEU A 3 -7.82 -32.55 9.26
C LEU A 3 -8.45 -31.19 8.95
N VAL A 4 -9.66 -31.18 8.39
CA VAL A 4 -10.42 -29.97 8.07
C VAL A 4 -10.76 -29.17 9.34
N GLU A 5 -11.19 -29.84 10.41
CA GLU A 5 -11.45 -29.17 11.70
C GLU A 5 -10.19 -28.58 12.31
N TYR A 6 -9.04 -29.24 12.13
CA TYR A 6 -7.75 -28.73 12.59
C TYR A 6 -7.34 -27.48 11.81
N GLU A 7 -7.40 -27.53 10.48
CA GLU A 7 -7.06 -26.39 9.60
C GLU A 7 -7.93 -25.18 9.91
N LEU A 8 -9.25 -25.37 10.06
CA LEU A 8 -10.18 -24.29 10.42
C LEU A 8 -9.84 -23.66 11.79
N ARG A 9 -9.47 -24.48 12.77
CA ARG A 9 -9.06 -23.98 14.10
C ARG A 9 -7.72 -23.24 14.04
N MET A 10 -6.79 -23.71 13.21
CA MET A 10 -5.50 -23.07 13.00
C MET A 10 -5.64 -21.73 12.29
N GLU A 11 -6.49 -21.65 11.26
CA GLU A 11 -6.84 -20.41 10.59
C GLU A 11 -7.43 -19.40 11.58
N ALA A 12 -8.47 -19.79 12.34
CA ALA A 12 -9.10 -18.93 13.34
C ALA A 12 -8.10 -18.46 14.42
N TYR A 13 -7.19 -19.34 14.85
CA TYR A 13 -6.13 -18.97 15.78
C TYR A 13 -5.19 -17.91 15.18
N GLN A 14 -4.76 -18.09 13.93
CA GLN A 14 -3.89 -17.13 13.26
C GLN A 14 -4.57 -15.78 13.05
N LEU A 15 -5.86 -15.76 12.67
CA LEU A 15 -6.63 -14.52 12.57
C LEU A 15 -6.71 -13.79 13.92
N LYS A 16 -6.91 -14.52 15.01
CA LYS A 16 -6.86 -13.95 16.37
C LYS A 16 -5.47 -13.39 16.73
N GLN A 17 -4.40 -14.02 16.26
CA GLN A 17 -3.05 -13.46 16.42
C GLN A 17 -2.86 -12.16 15.63
N VAL A 18 -3.44 -12.06 14.42
CA VAL A 18 -3.42 -10.81 13.64
C VAL A 18 -4.15 -9.69 14.38
N ASP A 19 -5.29 -9.98 15.02
CA ASP A 19 -5.98 -9.00 15.87
C ASP A 19 -5.12 -8.52 17.04
N ARG A 20 -4.45 -9.46 17.72
CA ARG A 20 -3.52 -9.12 18.81
C ARG A 20 -2.35 -8.26 18.33
N GLN A 21 -1.76 -8.61 17.17
CA GLN A 21 -0.69 -7.81 16.56
C GLN A 21 -1.16 -6.41 16.21
N ASN A 22 -2.39 -6.26 15.71
CA ASN A 22 -3.00 -4.97 15.44
C ASN A 22 -3.15 -4.11 16.70
N GLU A 23 -3.60 -4.68 17.82
CA GLU A 23 -3.68 -3.98 19.12
C GLU A 23 -2.30 -3.52 19.60
N ILE A 24 -1.30 -4.41 19.56
CA ILE A 24 0.08 -4.08 19.93
C ILE A 24 0.63 -2.98 19.01
N ALA A 25 0.36 -3.08 17.72
CA ALA A 25 0.76 -2.07 16.75
C ALA A 25 0.11 -0.72 17.04
N GLN A 26 -1.17 -0.68 17.42
CA GLN A 26 -1.85 0.56 17.80
C GLN A 26 -1.18 1.20 19.03
N GLN A 27 -0.86 0.41 20.05
CA GLN A 27 -0.14 0.91 21.22
C GLN A 27 1.24 1.48 20.83
N ALA A 28 2.00 0.75 20.01
CA ALA A 28 3.30 1.20 19.52
C ALA A 28 3.19 2.49 18.69
N TRP A 29 2.16 2.60 17.85
CA TRP A 29 1.87 3.79 17.04
C TRP A 29 1.56 5.02 17.91
N MET A 30 0.75 4.85 18.95
CA MET A 30 0.45 5.93 19.91
C MET A 30 1.71 6.37 20.64
N ASN A 31 2.54 5.43 21.10
CA ASN A 31 3.83 5.74 21.74
C ASN A 31 4.78 6.48 20.79
N GLN A 32 4.83 6.08 19.52
CA GLN A 32 5.62 6.77 18.50
C GLN A 32 5.13 8.21 18.28
N GLN A 33 3.81 8.43 18.21
CA GLN A 33 3.26 9.79 18.06
C GLN A 33 3.58 10.69 19.26
N VAL A 34 3.56 10.16 20.48
CA VAL A 34 3.96 10.90 21.69
C VAL A 34 5.43 11.33 21.64
N GLN A 35 6.32 10.52 21.05
CA GLN A 35 7.74 10.87 20.89
C GLN A 35 8.02 11.80 19.70
N ALA A 36 7.19 11.73 18.65
CA ALA A 36 7.37 12.58 17.46
C ALA A 36 7.11 14.06 17.72
N THR A 37 6.44 14.42 18.82
CA THR A 37 6.16 15.81 19.20
C THR A 37 7.31 16.48 19.96
N THR A 38 8.34 15.73 20.41
CA THR A 38 9.45 16.23 21.22
C THR A 38 10.75 16.35 20.39
N GLY A 39 10.88 17.40 19.55
CA GLY A 39 12.21 17.83 19.07
C GLY A 39 12.34 18.48 17.68
N SER A 40 13.12 19.57 17.64
CA SER A 40 13.76 20.29 16.51
C SER A 40 12.91 20.60 15.26
N LYS A 41 12.40 21.84 15.26
CA LYS A 41 11.85 22.71 14.19
C LYS A 41 10.81 22.16 13.20
N ASN A 42 10.71 20.86 12.89
CA ASN A 42 9.63 20.18 12.13
C ASN A 42 9.94 18.67 11.92
N PRO A 43 9.82 17.81 12.96
CA PRO A 43 10.03 16.37 12.79
C PRO A 43 8.99 15.77 11.84
N LYS A 44 9.45 15.00 10.83
CA LYS A 44 8.56 14.29 9.89
C LYS A 44 8.45 12.82 10.29
N PRO A 45 7.24 12.29 10.51
CA PRO A 45 7.07 10.89 10.90
C PRO A 45 7.39 9.96 9.72
N LYS A 46 8.07 8.83 10.01
CA LYS A 46 8.43 7.81 9.00
C LYS A 46 7.20 7.19 8.33
N PHE A 47 6.16 6.94 9.12
CA PHE A 47 4.86 6.47 8.65
C PHE A 47 3.87 7.62 8.77
N LYS A 48 3.02 7.83 7.76
CA LYS A 48 2.06 8.93 7.76
C LYS A 48 0.72 8.52 8.36
N THR A 49 0.37 7.26 8.20
CA THR A 49 -0.88 6.67 8.69
C THR A 49 -0.58 5.38 9.45
N PHE A 50 -1.49 4.98 10.33
CA PHE A 50 -1.38 3.70 11.04
C PHE A 50 -1.27 2.53 10.07
N ASP A 51 -2.08 2.52 9.01
CA ASP A 51 -2.03 1.49 7.98
C ASP A 51 -0.70 1.45 7.21
N ASP A 52 0.16 2.48 7.28
CA ASP A 52 1.53 2.42 6.72
C ASP A 52 2.50 1.75 7.71
N PHE A 53 2.19 1.81 9.01
CA PHE A 53 2.93 1.17 10.09
C PHE A 53 2.54 -0.32 10.23
N PHE A 54 1.25 -0.64 10.17
CA PHE A 54 0.73 -2.00 10.23
C PHE A 54 -0.49 -2.18 9.31
N ASP A 55 -0.33 -2.95 8.24
CA ASP A 55 -1.41 -3.27 7.30
C ASP A 55 -2.15 -4.53 7.74
N LYS A 56 -3.17 -4.37 8.58
CA LYS A 56 -4.01 -5.47 9.07
C LYS A 56 -4.65 -6.26 7.92
N LYS A 57 -5.03 -5.60 6.83
CA LYS A 57 -5.71 -6.26 5.70
C LYS A 57 -4.76 -7.23 5.02
N ALA A 58 -3.54 -6.77 4.71
CA ALA A 58 -2.50 -7.62 4.15
C ALA A 58 -2.16 -8.83 5.06
N ALA A 59 -2.17 -8.64 6.39
CA ALA A 59 -1.95 -9.73 7.34
C ALA A 59 -3.10 -10.77 7.32
N ILE A 60 -4.36 -10.33 7.28
CA ILE A 60 -5.52 -11.23 7.13
C ILE A 60 -5.48 -11.97 5.80
N ASP A 61 -5.21 -11.24 4.72
CA ASP A 61 -5.12 -11.80 3.38
C ASP A 61 -4.05 -12.89 3.29
N SER A 62 -2.89 -12.67 3.93
CA SER A 62 -1.83 -13.67 4.03
C SER A 62 -2.27 -14.92 4.80
N VAL A 63 -3.07 -14.78 5.87
CA VAL A 63 -3.58 -15.94 6.61
C VAL A 63 -4.57 -16.71 5.73
N ARG A 64 -5.59 -16.04 5.20
CA ARG A 64 -6.63 -16.70 4.40
C ARG A 64 -6.09 -17.38 3.15
N SER A 65 -5.15 -16.74 2.45
CA SER A 65 -4.52 -17.34 1.26
C SER A 65 -3.78 -18.65 1.55
N ASN A 66 -3.37 -18.90 2.79
CA ASN A 66 -2.71 -20.16 3.18
C ASN A 66 -3.69 -21.31 3.48
N TYR A 67 -4.94 -21.01 3.85
CA TYR A 67 -5.94 -22.00 4.26
C TYR A 67 -7.09 -22.16 3.26
N GLU A 68 -7.36 -21.12 2.47
CA GLU A 68 -8.46 -21.07 1.51
C GLU A 68 -7.87 -21.00 0.07
N PRO A 69 -7.81 -22.12 -0.68
CA PRO A 69 -7.18 -22.16 -2.01
C PRO A 69 -7.83 -21.26 -3.06
N ASN A 70 -9.11 -20.92 -2.89
CA ASN A 70 -9.87 -20.06 -3.80
C ASN A 70 -10.09 -18.65 -3.22
N TYR A 71 -9.29 -18.26 -2.23
CA TYR A 71 -9.40 -16.93 -1.63
C TYR A 71 -8.88 -15.86 -2.58
N GLU A 72 -9.78 -15.01 -3.03
CA GLU A 72 -9.44 -13.84 -3.83
C GLU A 72 -9.15 -12.65 -2.92
N VAL A 73 -7.94 -12.11 -3.04
CA VAL A 73 -7.49 -10.97 -2.24
C VAL A 73 -8.38 -9.76 -2.51
N SER A 74 -9.12 -9.32 -1.48
CA SER A 74 -10.17 -8.30 -1.65
C SER A 74 -9.63 -6.91 -2.06
N GLN A 75 -8.36 -6.63 -1.76
CA GLN A 75 -7.67 -5.38 -2.05
C GLN A 75 -6.20 -5.68 -2.35
N MET A 76 -5.59 -4.98 -3.32
CA MET A 76 -4.13 -5.01 -3.45
C MET A 76 -3.53 -4.43 -2.18
N SER A 77 -2.54 -5.10 -1.59
CA SER A 77 -1.80 -4.53 -0.45
C SER A 77 -1.21 -3.17 -0.85
N LYS A 78 -1.00 -2.29 0.13
CA LYS A 78 -0.39 -0.96 -0.16
C LYS A 78 0.94 -1.08 -0.91
N THR A 79 1.71 -2.13 -0.63
CA THR A 79 2.98 -2.44 -1.29
C THR A 79 2.77 -2.76 -2.77
N GLU A 80 1.84 -3.66 -3.09
CA GLU A 80 1.52 -4.03 -4.47
C GLU A 80 0.93 -2.84 -5.23
N LEU A 81 0.07 -2.04 -4.59
CA LEU A 81 -0.45 -0.81 -5.17
C LEU A 81 0.67 0.18 -5.51
N LYS A 82 1.67 0.33 -4.62
CA LYS A 82 2.85 1.16 -4.84
C LYS A 82 3.69 0.64 -6.02
N GLN A 83 3.92 -0.67 -6.09
CA GLN A 83 4.63 -1.30 -7.20
C GLN A 83 3.88 -1.12 -8.53
N LYS A 84 2.57 -1.36 -8.55
CA LYS A 84 1.72 -1.16 -9.74
C LYS A 84 1.74 0.29 -10.21
N ARG A 85 1.65 1.26 -9.29
CA ARG A 85 1.79 2.69 -9.60
C ARG A 85 3.15 3.02 -10.19
N ALA A 86 4.23 2.47 -9.63
CA ALA A 86 5.58 2.65 -10.15
C ALA A 86 5.74 2.07 -11.57
N GLN A 87 5.18 0.88 -11.83
CA GLN A 87 5.17 0.27 -13.16
C GLN A 87 4.38 1.12 -14.18
N VAL A 88 3.19 1.60 -13.82
CA VAL A 88 2.39 2.49 -14.66
C VAL A 88 3.15 3.78 -14.96
N PHE A 89 3.81 4.36 -13.95
CA PHE A 89 4.64 5.55 -14.13
C PHE A 89 5.81 5.29 -15.08
N ALA A 90 6.54 4.17 -14.91
CA ALA A 90 7.65 3.81 -15.78
C ALA A 90 7.20 3.63 -17.25
N LYS A 91 6.04 2.98 -17.47
CA LYS A 91 5.44 2.85 -18.80
C LYS A 91 5.11 4.20 -19.41
N ARG A 92 4.42 5.07 -18.67
CA ARG A 92 4.08 6.43 -19.11
C ARG A 92 5.32 7.28 -19.39
N MET A 93 6.36 7.15 -18.58
CA MET A 93 7.62 7.85 -18.78
C MET A 93 8.31 7.37 -20.07
N ALA A 94 8.37 6.07 -20.31
CA ALA A 94 8.94 5.53 -21.55
C ALA A 94 8.15 6.00 -22.79
N GLU A 95 6.82 6.01 -22.71
CA GLU A 95 5.95 6.52 -23.77
C GLU A 95 6.19 8.02 -24.02
N PHE A 96 6.28 8.82 -22.96
CA PHE A 96 6.60 10.25 -23.06
C PHE A 96 7.96 10.46 -23.75
N GLN A 97 8.99 9.70 -23.35
CA GLN A 97 10.31 9.82 -23.99
C GLN A 97 10.27 9.43 -25.48
N ARG A 98 9.47 8.42 -25.84
CA ARG A 98 9.24 8.04 -27.25
C ARG A 98 8.57 9.17 -28.03
N LEU A 99 7.45 9.70 -27.53
CA LEU A 99 6.72 10.79 -28.18
C LEU A 99 7.57 12.06 -28.31
N LYS A 100 8.40 12.34 -27.30
CA LYS A 100 9.36 13.45 -27.32
C LYS A 100 10.39 13.27 -28.43
N ARG A 101 10.94 12.07 -28.57
CA ARG A 101 11.89 11.73 -29.65
C ARG A 101 11.25 11.84 -31.03
N GLU A 102 9.99 11.44 -31.15
CA GLU A 102 9.22 11.51 -32.40
C GLU A 102 8.72 12.93 -32.73
N GLY A 103 8.99 13.94 -31.88
CA GLY A 103 8.54 15.32 -32.10
C GLY A 103 7.03 15.53 -31.97
N LYS A 104 6.30 14.55 -31.44
CA LYS A 104 4.82 14.56 -31.32
C LYS A 104 4.32 15.27 -30.05
N ILE A 105 5.22 15.78 -29.22
CA ILE A 105 4.88 16.52 -28.01
C ILE A 105 4.87 18.01 -28.33
N ILE A 106 3.68 18.60 -28.37
CA ILE A 106 3.51 20.05 -28.47
C ILE A 106 4.09 20.69 -27.19
N PRO A 107 5.09 21.58 -27.30
CA PRO A 107 5.63 22.33 -26.18
C PRO A 107 4.55 23.16 -25.48
N LEU A 108 4.72 23.37 -24.17
CA LEU A 108 3.75 24.14 -23.38
C LEU A 108 3.60 25.60 -23.89
N SER A 109 4.66 26.16 -24.47
CA SER A 109 4.66 27.48 -25.12
C SER A 109 3.69 27.58 -26.30
N GLU A 110 3.61 26.53 -27.11
CA GLU A 110 2.80 26.51 -28.35
C GLU A 110 1.32 26.20 -28.10
N ARG A 111 0.95 25.77 -26.88
CA ARG A 111 -0.44 25.46 -26.51
C ARG A 111 -1.32 26.69 -26.30
N LYS A 112 -0.74 27.87 -26.03
CA LYS A 112 -1.51 29.09 -25.71
C LYS A 112 -2.02 29.85 -26.93
N GLU A 113 -1.44 29.63 -28.11
CA GLU A 113 -1.80 30.41 -29.31
C GLU A 113 -3.09 29.91 -30.00
N GLY A 114 -3.57 28.70 -29.69
CA GLY A 114 -4.76 28.10 -30.32
C GLY A 114 -6.07 28.18 -29.54
N ALA A 115 -6.11 28.82 -28.36
CA ALA A 115 -7.31 28.90 -27.51
C ALA A 115 -8.13 30.18 -27.71
N HIS A 116 -7.77 31.02 -28.67
CA HIS A 116 -8.51 32.20 -29.11
C HIS A 116 -8.90 32.04 -30.58
N GLY A 117 -9.93 31.23 -30.83
CA GLY A 117 -10.56 31.04 -32.14
C GLY A 117 -12.04 30.77 -31.94
#